data_AF-A0A4Q2S176-F1
#
_entry.id   AF-A0A4Q2S176-F1
#
_cell.length_a   1.000
_cell.length_b   1.000
_cell.length_c   1.000
_cell.angle_alpha   90.00
_cell.angle_beta   90.00
_cell.angle_gamma   90.00
#
_symmetry.space_group_name_H-M   'P 1'
#
loop_
_entity.id
_entity.type
_entity.pdbx_description
1 polymer ?
#
loop_
_entity_poly.entity_id
_entity_poly.type
_entity_poly.pdbx_seq_one_letter_code
_entity_poly.pdbx_strand_id
1 'polypeptide(L)'
;MTDDGGTPALDALAELAREQAEHDAAAARLGPARARLAAATDRSESASSDLAGELEDVARLEQLSLTRILPTLRGRRDLDLDREKAEAQAAQYVAAEAEARREAAQADVDSLVAQLARSGDLAARRADLLVAREAEVAADPSRRETAAQLDSLATELGRHRARRTQLEEAISATHAAARTLDEAARHLGGADDWASVDTFLGGGLFTDMVKYHRIDDAAARMREADAALGHLATELADVGMSAVGGIEVTDLTTFFDVWFDNIFSDWAVRNRVREAAARVAQARLGVEQTGTVLGTRLTECTSEIEVLEQRRESLLA
;
A
#
# COMPACT_ATOMS: atom_id res chain seq x y z
N MET A 1 44.22 -31.19 6.35
CA MET A 1 43.33 -30.86 5.21
C MET A 1 41.94 -31.05 5.73
N THR A 2 41.35 -29.97 6.21
CA THR A 2 39.95 -29.90 6.61
C THR A 2 39.14 -30.03 5.33
N ASP A 3 38.59 -31.22 5.12
CA ASP A 3 37.52 -31.47 4.16
C ASP A 3 36.29 -30.76 4.72
N ASP A 4 36.21 -29.46 4.47
CA ASP A 4 35.07 -28.66 4.85
C ASP A 4 33.96 -29.07 3.87
N GLY A 5 33.00 -29.85 4.34
CA GLY A 5 31.89 -30.39 3.55
C GLY A 5 30.91 -29.32 3.03
N GLY A 6 31.40 -28.10 2.77
CA GLY A 6 30.73 -27.01 2.11
C GLY A 6 30.63 -27.29 0.61
N THR A 7 29.42 -27.23 0.08
CA THR A 7 29.18 -27.28 -1.35
C THR A 7 29.22 -25.87 -1.94
N PRO A 8 29.48 -25.72 -3.26
CA PRO A 8 29.52 -24.42 -3.91
C PRO A 8 28.27 -23.55 -3.66
N ALA A 9 27.07 -24.14 -3.61
CA ALA A 9 25.86 -23.37 -3.30
C ALA A 9 25.77 -22.92 -1.84
N LEU A 10 26.26 -23.74 -0.89
CA LEU A 10 26.26 -23.38 0.54
C LEU A 10 27.21 -22.20 0.83
N ASP A 11 28.41 -22.24 0.24
CA ASP A 11 29.38 -21.14 0.36
C ASP A 11 28.86 -19.85 -0.27
N ALA A 12 28.19 -19.95 -1.43
CA ALA A 12 27.56 -18.81 -2.09
C ALA A 12 26.39 -18.22 -1.27
N LEU A 13 25.60 -19.05 -0.58
CA LEU A 13 24.56 -18.58 0.34
C LEU A 13 25.16 -17.83 1.54
N ALA A 14 26.30 -18.28 2.06
CA ALA A 14 27.01 -17.61 3.14
C ALA A 14 27.61 -16.26 2.71
N GLU A 15 28.14 -16.16 1.48
CA GLU A 15 28.56 -14.89 0.89
C GLU A 15 27.36 -13.95 0.70
N LEU A 16 26.27 -14.44 0.12
CA LEU A 16 25.06 -13.63 -0.08
C LEU A 16 24.48 -13.12 1.25
N ALA A 17 24.54 -13.90 2.33
CA ALA A 17 24.13 -13.45 3.65
C ALA A 17 24.99 -12.29 4.18
N ARG A 18 26.29 -12.29 3.88
CA ARG A 18 27.17 -11.14 4.18
C ARG A 18 26.80 -9.92 3.35
N GLU A 19 26.58 -10.08 2.04
CA GLU A 19 26.12 -8.99 1.16
C GLU A 19 24.78 -8.40 1.64
N GLN A 20 23.84 -9.24 2.07
CA GLN A 20 22.55 -8.80 2.62
C GLN A 20 22.72 -8.00 3.91
N ALA A 21 23.57 -8.45 4.83
CA ALA A 21 23.85 -7.71 6.06
C ALA A 21 24.47 -6.33 5.78
N GLU A 22 25.36 -6.23 4.77
CA GLU A 22 25.93 -4.96 4.34
C GLU A 22 24.88 -4.04 3.70
N HIS A 23 24.00 -4.59 2.86
CA HIS A 23 22.88 -3.88 2.27
C HIS A 23 21.94 -3.33 3.36
N ASP A 24 21.54 -4.15 4.32
CA ASP A 24 20.64 -3.75 5.40
C ASP A 24 21.26 -2.70 6.31
N ALA A 25 22.56 -2.83 6.60
CA ALA A 25 23.31 -1.80 7.31
C ALA A 25 23.39 -0.47 6.54
N ALA A 26 23.53 -0.50 5.21
CA ALA A 26 23.47 0.70 4.37
C ALA A 26 22.06 1.31 4.36
N ALA A 27 21.01 0.49 4.24
CA ALA A 27 19.62 0.91 4.25
C ALA A 27 19.24 1.58 5.59
N ALA A 28 19.66 0.99 6.71
CA ALA A 28 19.45 1.55 8.04
C ALA A 28 20.14 2.92 8.23
N ARG A 29 21.29 3.15 7.59
CA ARG A 29 22.03 4.43 7.65
C ARG A 29 21.45 5.51 6.74
N LEU A 30 20.70 5.13 5.70
CA LEU A 30 20.17 6.07 4.71
C LEU A 30 19.16 7.07 5.31
N GLY A 31 18.26 6.61 6.18
CA GLY A 31 17.29 7.48 6.85
C GLY A 31 17.95 8.61 7.66
N PRO A 32 18.85 8.28 8.60
CA PRO A 32 19.65 9.28 9.31
C PRO A 32 20.48 10.19 8.40
N ALA A 33 21.07 9.66 7.33
CA ALA A 33 21.85 10.47 6.38
C ALA A 33 20.97 11.50 5.65
N ARG A 34 19.77 11.10 5.19
CA ARG A 34 18.78 12.00 4.58
C ARG A 34 18.32 13.09 5.55
N ALA A 35 18.12 12.75 6.82
CA ALA A 35 17.76 13.74 7.84
C ALA A 35 18.88 14.77 8.07
N ARG A 36 20.15 14.34 8.05
CA ARG A 36 21.31 15.25 8.12
C ARG A 36 21.40 16.15 6.91
N LEU A 37 21.17 15.61 5.71
CA LEU A 37 21.13 16.38 4.47
C LEU A 37 20.03 17.45 4.49
N ALA A 38 18.81 17.09 4.91
CA ALA A 38 17.72 18.05 5.05
C ALA A 38 18.11 19.20 6.01
N ALA A 39 18.58 18.86 7.22
CA ALA A 39 19.01 19.87 8.18
C ALA A 39 20.22 20.69 7.72
N ALA A 40 21.12 20.14 6.89
CA ALA A 40 22.24 20.88 6.30
C ALA A 40 21.77 21.80 5.16
N THR A 41 20.75 21.38 4.41
CA THR A 41 20.12 22.17 3.35
C THR A 41 19.42 23.40 3.95
N ASP A 42 18.58 23.22 4.97
CA ASP A 42 17.90 24.31 5.66
C ASP A 42 18.90 25.35 6.20
N ARG A 43 20.02 24.88 6.77
CA ARG A 43 21.10 25.75 7.28
C ARG A 43 21.84 26.50 6.17
N SER A 44 22.12 25.84 5.04
CA SER A 44 22.75 26.49 3.88
C SER A 44 21.83 27.55 3.28
N GLU A 45 20.53 27.27 3.16
CA GLU A 45 19.54 28.22 2.66
C GLU A 45 19.39 29.42 3.58
N SER A 46 19.28 29.20 4.89
CA SER A 46 19.23 30.29 5.89
C SER A 46 20.48 31.15 5.83
N ALA A 47 21.68 30.54 5.86
CA ALA A 47 22.94 31.30 5.81
C ALA A 47 23.12 32.06 4.49
N SER A 48 22.63 31.51 3.38
CA SER A 48 22.64 32.17 2.07
C SER A 48 21.68 33.37 2.04
N SER A 49 20.51 33.25 2.67
CA SER A 49 19.55 34.35 2.83
C SER A 49 20.13 35.47 3.70
N ASP A 50 20.76 35.12 4.82
CA ASP A 50 21.41 36.10 5.71
C ASP A 50 22.52 36.84 4.96
N LEU A 51 23.40 36.12 4.25
CA LEU A 51 24.43 36.73 3.39
C LEU A 51 23.83 37.67 2.34
N ALA A 52 22.72 37.30 1.71
CA ALA A 52 22.06 38.16 0.73
C ALA A 52 21.56 39.47 1.36
N GLY A 53 21.05 39.42 2.58
CA GLY A 53 20.66 40.60 3.36
C GLY A 53 21.85 41.53 3.64
N GLU A 54 22.95 40.98 4.18
CA GLU A 54 24.16 41.75 4.48
C GLU A 54 24.76 42.41 3.22
N LEU A 55 24.76 41.70 2.09
CA LEU A 55 25.21 42.25 0.80
C LEU A 55 24.30 43.39 0.29
N GLU A 56 22.99 43.30 0.53
CA GLU A 56 22.05 44.39 0.20
C GLU A 56 22.32 45.63 1.07
N ASP A 57 22.58 45.46 2.37
CA ASP A 57 22.89 46.56 3.28
C ASP A 57 24.18 47.28 2.90
N VAL A 58 25.23 46.52 2.55
CA VAL A 58 26.46 47.09 1.97
C VAL A 58 26.16 47.88 0.69
N ALA A 59 25.40 47.30 -0.24
CA ALA A 59 25.06 47.95 -1.51
C ALA A 59 24.22 49.23 -1.31
N ARG A 60 23.28 49.22 -0.37
CA ARG A 60 22.42 50.36 0.01
C ARG A 60 23.27 51.51 0.51
N LEU A 61 24.23 51.23 1.39
CA LEU A 61 25.18 52.24 1.84
C LEU A 61 26.00 52.74 0.65
N GLU A 62 26.66 51.87 -0.13
CA GLU A 62 27.51 52.26 -1.27
C GLU A 62 26.80 53.17 -2.30
N GLN A 63 25.54 52.90 -2.66
CA GLN A 63 24.78 53.73 -3.60
C GLN A 63 24.46 55.15 -3.08
N LEU A 64 24.20 55.29 -1.77
CA LEU A 64 23.94 56.59 -1.14
C LEU A 64 25.21 57.48 -1.13
N SER A 65 26.41 56.89 -1.19
CA SER A 65 27.68 57.64 -1.24
C SER A 65 27.82 58.43 -2.54
N LEU A 66 27.40 57.83 -3.65
CA LEU A 66 27.55 58.40 -4.99
C LEU A 66 26.56 59.54 -5.26
N THR A 67 25.46 59.61 -4.50
CA THR A 67 24.32 60.46 -4.87
C THR A 67 24.07 61.67 -3.96
N ARG A 68 24.56 61.73 -2.70
CA ARG A 68 24.02 62.74 -1.75
C ARG A 68 24.74 62.95 -0.39
N ILE A 69 26.01 63.42 -0.27
CA ILE A 69 26.59 63.59 1.10
C ILE A 69 27.37 64.90 1.41
N LEU A 70 27.01 65.50 2.57
CA LEU A 70 27.65 66.61 3.31
C LEU A 70 28.83 66.10 4.20
N PRO A 71 29.87 66.90 4.48
CA PRO A 71 31.11 66.44 5.12
C PRO A 71 30.99 65.82 6.53
N THR A 72 30.07 66.31 7.37
CA THR A 72 29.89 65.84 8.76
C THR A 72 29.19 64.49 8.87
N LEU A 73 28.40 64.10 7.87
CA LEU A 73 27.74 62.80 7.82
C LEU A 73 28.64 61.70 7.21
N ARG A 74 29.70 62.10 6.52
CA ARG A 74 30.63 61.19 5.83
C ARG A 74 31.36 60.27 6.80
N GLY A 75 31.93 60.81 7.88
CA GLY A 75 32.71 60.01 8.84
C GLY A 75 31.91 58.95 9.62
N ARG A 76 30.64 59.21 9.95
CA ARG A 76 29.77 58.22 10.61
C ARG A 76 29.38 57.09 9.67
N ARG A 77 29.04 57.43 8.43
CA ARG A 77 28.64 56.47 7.41
C ARG A 77 29.81 55.61 6.90
N ASP A 78 31.03 56.15 6.88
CA ASP A 78 32.23 55.35 6.55
C ASP A 78 32.47 54.26 7.62
N LEU A 79 32.26 54.58 8.90
CA LEU A 79 32.29 53.59 9.99
C LEU A 79 31.16 52.55 9.87
N ASP A 80 29.94 52.99 9.53
CA ASP A 80 28.82 52.07 9.31
C ASP A 80 29.10 51.14 8.12
N LEU A 81 29.65 51.65 7.01
CA LEU A 81 30.01 50.85 5.83
C LEU A 81 31.09 49.80 6.15
N ASP A 82 32.12 50.16 6.90
CA ASP A 82 33.18 49.23 7.31
C ASP A 82 32.62 48.11 8.20
N ARG A 83 31.63 48.43 9.05
CA ARG A 83 30.91 47.44 9.87
C ARG A 83 30.09 46.48 9.00
N GLU A 84 29.21 46.99 8.14
CA GLU A 84 28.38 46.12 7.27
C GLU A 84 29.26 45.25 6.34
N LYS A 85 30.41 45.76 5.89
CA LYS A 85 31.37 44.95 5.11
C LYS A 85 31.98 43.81 5.93
N ALA A 86 32.27 44.05 7.22
CA ALA A 86 32.76 43.00 8.11
C ALA A 86 31.66 41.97 8.42
N GLU A 87 30.41 42.41 8.59
CA GLU A 87 29.23 41.55 8.78
C GLU A 87 28.97 40.68 7.53
N ALA A 88 28.97 41.26 6.34
CA ALA A 88 28.86 40.54 5.07
C ALA A 88 30.00 39.52 4.86
N GLN A 89 31.24 39.88 5.21
CA GLN A 89 32.37 38.95 5.14
C GLN A 89 32.21 37.78 6.12
N ALA A 90 31.73 38.03 7.34
CA ALA A 90 31.45 36.97 8.30
C ALA A 90 30.33 36.04 7.82
N ALA A 91 29.23 36.61 7.30
CA ALA A 91 28.12 35.86 6.72
C ALA A 91 28.59 35.00 5.52
N GLN A 92 29.53 35.50 4.72
CA GLN A 92 30.10 34.75 3.59
C GLN A 92 30.82 33.48 4.05
N TYR A 93 31.60 33.55 5.13
CA TYR A 93 32.25 32.37 5.69
C TYR A 93 31.24 31.36 6.25
N VAL A 94 30.19 31.84 6.94
CA VAL A 94 29.13 30.97 7.49
C VAL A 94 28.38 30.27 6.36
N ALA A 95 27.99 30.99 5.31
CA ALA A 95 27.32 30.43 4.14
C ALA A 95 28.20 29.39 3.43
N ALA A 96 29.48 29.70 3.21
CA ALA A 96 30.43 28.75 2.59
C ALA A 96 30.60 27.47 3.43
N GLU A 97 30.69 27.60 4.75
CA GLU A 97 30.80 26.45 5.65
C GLU A 97 29.51 25.62 5.71
N ALA A 98 28.34 26.28 5.72
CA ALA A 98 27.05 25.61 5.67
C ALA A 98 26.86 24.84 4.36
N GLU A 99 27.29 25.43 3.24
CA GLU A 99 27.23 24.79 1.92
C GLU A 99 28.18 23.59 1.84
N ALA A 100 29.42 23.70 2.32
CA ALA A 100 30.35 22.57 2.36
C ALA A 100 29.81 21.40 3.19
N ARG A 101 29.09 21.69 4.30
CA ARG A 101 28.41 20.66 5.09
C ARG A 101 27.25 20.01 4.34
N ARG A 102 26.49 20.79 3.55
CA ARG A 102 25.41 20.28 2.69
C ARG A 102 25.97 19.35 1.62
N GLU A 103 27.03 19.76 0.92
CA GLU A 103 27.71 18.94 -0.09
C GLU A 103 28.24 17.64 0.48
N ALA A 104 28.89 17.68 1.66
CA ALA A 104 29.37 16.48 2.34
C ALA A 104 28.21 15.53 2.71
N ALA A 105 27.11 16.06 3.26
CA ALA A 105 25.93 15.27 3.59
C ALA A 105 25.25 14.68 2.34
N GLN A 106 25.28 15.40 1.22
CA GLN A 106 24.77 14.91 -0.06
C GLN A 106 25.62 13.77 -0.59
N ALA A 107 26.95 13.91 -0.57
CA ALA A 107 27.87 12.86 -1.01
C ALA A 107 27.71 11.58 -0.17
N ASP A 108 27.47 11.70 1.14
CA ASP A 108 27.16 10.56 2.01
C ASP A 108 25.88 9.83 1.59
N VAL A 109 24.80 10.59 1.30
CA VAL A 109 23.53 10.02 0.81
C VAL A 109 23.73 9.34 -0.54
N ASP A 110 24.42 9.99 -1.48
CA ASP A 110 24.68 9.46 -2.82
C ASP A 110 25.50 8.18 -2.77
N SER A 111 26.51 8.13 -1.90
CA SER A 111 27.33 6.93 -1.67
C SER A 111 26.49 5.75 -1.15
N LEU A 112 25.61 6.00 -0.18
CA LEU A 112 24.70 4.98 0.37
C LEU A 112 23.69 4.51 -0.67
N VAL A 113 23.09 5.43 -1.43
CA VAL A 113 22.16 5.09 -2.52
C VAL A 113 22.86 4.26 -3.60
N ALA A 114 24.07 4.64 -3.99
CA ALA A 114 24.87 3.88 -4.95
C ALA A 114 25.26 2.50 -4.40
N GLN A 115 25.56 2.38 -3.10
CA GLN A 115 25.83 1.09 -2.46
C GLN A 115 24.60 0.18 -2.53
N LEU A 116 23.42 0.68 -2.18
CA LEU A 116 22.17 -0.09 -2.23
C LEU A 116 21.84 -0.51 -3.67
N ALA A 117 22.04 0.37 -4.65
CA ALA A 117 21.80 0.05 -6.06
C ALA A 117 22.75 -1.05 -6.58
N ARG A 118 24.01 -1.08 -6.12
CA ARG A 118 24.99 -2.10 -6.52
C ARG A 118 24.66 -3.50 -6.03
N SER A 119 23.93 -3.63 -4.91
CA SER A 119 23.53 -4.94 -4.38
C SER A 119 22.59 -5.71 -5.31
N GLY A 120 21.89 -5.01 -6.22
CA GLY A 120 20.97 -5.63 -7.17
C GLY A 120 19.81 -6.35 -6.47
N ASP A 121 19.26 -7.37 -7.12
CA ASP A 121 18.19 -8.19 -6.56
C ASP A 121 18.76 -9.36 -5.74
N LEU A 122 19.08 -9.08 -4.48
CA LEU A 122 19.58 -10.08 -3.53
C LEU A 122 18.53 -11.18 -3.25
N ALA A 123 17.23 -10.86 -3.33
CA ALA A 123 16.17 -11.83 -3.09
C ALA A 123 16.09 -12.86 -4.23
N ALA A 124 16.14 -12.40 -5.49
CA ALA A 124 16.21 -13.30 -6.65
C ALA A 124 17.47 -14.17 -6.61
N ARG A 125 18.64 -13.59 -6.32
CA ARG A 125 19.90 -14.34 -6.16
C ARG A 125 19.80 -15.39 -5.05
N ARG A 126 19.15 -15.08 -3.92
CA ARG A 126 18.92 -16.04 -2.83
C ARG A 126 18.07 -17.21 -3.30
N ALA A 127 16.98 -16.93 -4.01
CA ALA A 127 16.07 -17.95 -4.52
C ALA A 127 16.81 -18.92 -5.47
N ASP A 128 17.60 -18.40 -6.41
CA ASP A 128 18.39 -19.20 -7.34
C ASP A 128 19.41 -20.10 -6.61
N LEU A 129 20.11 -19.55 -5.61
CA LEU A 129 21.07 -20.31 -4.83
C LEU A 129 20.42 -21.40 -3.97
N LEU A 130 19.22 -21.15 -3.42
CA LEU A 130 18.47 -22.18 -2.70
C LEU A 130 18.04 -23.33 -3.62
N VAL A 131 17.65 -23.04 -4.87
CA VAL A 131 17.35 -24.07 -5.87
C VAL A 131 18.60 -24.88 -6.23
N ALA A 132 19.73 -24.21 -6.43
CA ALA A 132 21.00 -24.90 -6.66
C ALA A 132 21.38 -25.80 -5.48
N ARG A 133 21.16 -25.32 -4.25
CA ARG A 133 21.41 -26.08 -3.03
C ARG A 133 20.51 -27.32 -2.91
N GLU A 134 19.23 -27.20 -3.24
CA GLU A 134 18.32 -28.35 -3.32
C GLU A 134 18.79 -29.40 -4.33
N ALA A 135 19.25 -28.96 -5.50
CA ALA A 135 19.75 -29.86 -6.52
C ALA A 135 20.99 -30.65 -6.05
N GLU A 136 21.90 -30.00 -5.32
CA GLU A 136 23.05 -30.66 -4.69
C GLU A 136 22.61 -31.70 -3.64
N VAL A 137 21.65 -31.33 -2.77
CA VAL A 137 21.12 -32.24 -1.74
C VAL A 137 20.42 -33.45 -2.38
N ALA A 138 19.67 -33.24 -3.46
CA ALA A 138 19.01 -34.31 -4.21
C ALA A 138 20.01 -35.24 -4.94
N ALA A 139 21.14 -34.70 -5.40
CA ALA A 139 22.18 -35.46 -6.08
C ALA A 139 23.07 -36.27 -5.12
N ASP A 140 23.16 -35.90 -3.84
CA ASP A 140 23.97 -36.57 -2.83
C ASP A 140 23.25 -37.82 -2.26
N PRO A 141 23.73 -39.05 -2.56
CA PRO A 141 23.07 -40.27 -2.08
C PRO A 141 23.07 -40.41 -0.56
N SER A 142 23.97 -39.72 0.16
CA SER A 142 24.04 -39.72 1.62
C SER A 142 22.94 -38.87 2.26
N ARG A 143 22.34 -37.93 1.51
CA ARG A 143 21.29 -37.01 1.96
C ARG A 143 19.88 -37.39 1.47
N ARG A 144 19.67 -38.65 1.09
CA ARG A 144 18.40 -39.12 0.53
C ARG A 144 17.19 -38.85 1.43
N GLU A 145 17.36 -38.95 2.75
CA GLU A 145 16.30 -38.63 3.70
C GLU A 145 15.94 -37.14 3.68
N THR A 146 16.95 -36.25 3.68
CA THR A 146 16.76 -34.80 3.53
C THR A 146 16.08 -34.45 2.20
N ALA A 147 16.49 -35.07 1.10
CA ALA A 147 15.86 -34.88 -0.21
C ALA A 147 14.37 -35.27 -0.18
N ALA A 148 14.02 -36.41 0.41
CA ALA A 148 12.62 -36.83 0.56
C ALA A 148 11.80 -35.87 1.45
N GLN A 149 12.41 -35.30 2.49
CA GLN A 149 11.77 -34.28 3.32
C GLN A 149 11.51 -32.98 2.55
N LEU A 150 12.47 -32.55 1.71
CA LEU A 150 12.33 -31.37 0.85
C LEU A 150 11.21 -31.56 -0.18
N ASP A 151 11.09 -32.75 -0.80
CA ASP A 151 9.99 -33.06 -1.73
C ASP A 151 8.61 -32.99 -1.04
N SER A 152 8.50 -33.49 0.20
CA SER A 152 7.28 -33.39 1.00
C SER A 152 6.94 -31.92 1.30
N LEU A 153 7.92 -31.13 1.73
CA LEU A 153 7.75 -29.71 2.00
C LEU A 153 7.35 -28.92 0.75
N ALA A 154 7.94 -29.23 -0.40
CA ALA A 154 7.57 -28.60 -1.67
C ALA A 154 6.10 -28.88 -2.04
N THR A 155 5.63 -30.11 -1.79
CA THR A 155 4.23 -30.48 -1.99
C THR A 155 3.31 -29.74 -1.03
N GLU A 156 3.68 -29.64 0.25
CA GLU A 156 2.92 -28.88 1.26
C GLU A 156 2.86 -27.38 0.90
N LEU A 157 4.01 -26.76 0.61
CA LEU A 157 4.11 -25.37 0.17
C LEU A 157 3.24 -25.10 -1.06
N GLY A 158 3.25 -26.00 -2.05
CA GLY A 158 2.41 -25.90 -3.24
C GLY A 158 0.92 -25.83 -2.88
N ARG A 159 0.46 -26.66 -1.94
CA ARG A 159 -0.94 -26.65 -1.47
C ARG A 159 -1.28 -25.37 -0.71
N HIS A 160 -0.43 -24.92 0.21
CA HIS A 160 -0.68 -23.68 0.96
C HIS A 160 -0.66 -22.45 0.06
N ARG A 161 0.25 -22.38 -0.93
CA ARG A 161 0.28 -21.28 -1.91
C ARG A 161 -0.97 -21.25 -2.79
N ALA A 162 -1.44 -22.41 -3.27
CA ALA A 162 -2.70 -22.49 -4.00
C ALA A 162 -3.89 -22.02 -3.13
N ARG A 163 -3.94 -22.47 -1.86
CA ARG A 163 -4.95 -22.03 -0.90
C ARG A 163 -4.90 -20.52 -0.63
N ARG A 164 -3.71 -19.94 -0.54
CA ARG A 164 -3.52 -18.48 -0.38
C ARG A 164 -4.14 -17.73 -1.55
N THR A 165 -3.88 -18.16 -2.78
CA THR A 165 -4.48 -17.56 -3.99
C THR A 165 -6.00 -17.64 -3.96
N GLN A 166 -6.58 -18.79 -3.63
CA GLN A 166 -8.03 -18.94 -3.49
C GLN A 166 -8.63 -18.02 -2.41
N LEU A 167 -7.92 -17.83 -1.29
CA LEU A 167 -8.34 -16.88 -0.25
C LEU A 167 -8.30 -15.42 -0.73
N GLU A 168 -7.28 -15.05 -1.51
CA GLU A 168 -7.17 -13.72 -2.12
C GLU A 168 -8.31 -13.47 -3.13
N GLU A 169 -8.64 -14.46 -3.95
CA GLU A 169 -9.76 -14.44 -4.90
C GLU A 169 -11.10 -14.28 -4.16
N ALA A 170 -11.34 -15.06 -3.10
CA ALA A 170 -12.51 -14.92 -2.26
C ALA A 170 -12.63 -13.54 -1.59
N ILE A 171 -11.53 -12.97 -1.09
CA ILE A 171 -11.51 -11.60 -0.54
C ILE A 171 -11.84 -10.58 -1.62
N SER A 172 -11.27 -10.73 -2.82
CA SER A 172 -11.61 -9.87 -3.96
C SER A 172 -13.10 -9.91 -4.28
N ALA A 173 -13.69 -11.11 -4.30
CA ALA A 173 -15.13 -11.30 -4.48
C ALA A 173 -15.95 -10.66 -3.34
N THR A 174 -15.50 -10.72 -2.07
CA THR A 174 -16.18 -10.00 -0.98
C THR A 174 -16.21 -8.50 -1.20
N HIS A 175 -15.10 -7.92 -1.66
CA HIS A 175 -15.03 -6.49 -1.96
C HIS A 175 -15.94 -6.12 -3.13
N ALA A 176 -16.01 -6.97 -4.16
CA ALA A 176 -16.90 -6.77 -5.29
C ALA A 176 -18.38 -6.79 -4.85
N ALA A 177 -18.78 -7.82 -4.09
CA ALA A 177 -20.14 -7.96 -3.56
C ALA A 177 -20.53 -6.81 -2.62
N ALA A 178 -19.62 -6.36 -1.75
CA ALA A 178 -19.86 -5.22 -0.88
C ALA A 178 -20.13 -3.93 -1.67
N ARG A 179 -19.34 -3.66 -2.72
CA ARG A 179 -19.55 -2.48 -3.58
C ARG A 179 -20.90 -2.51 -4.30
N THR A 180 -21.27 -3.63 -4.89
CA THR A 180 -22.55 -3.77 -5.60
C THR A 180 -23.75 -3.69 -4.65
N LEU A 181 -23.62 -4.23 -3.43
CA LEU A 181 -24.63 -4.08 -2.38
C LEU A 181 -24.77 -2.63 -1.90
N ASP A 182 -23.67 -1.90 -1.76
CA ASP A 182 -23.72 -0.46 -1.44
C ASP A 182 -24.39 0.34 -2.57
N GLU A 183 -24.12 0.00 -3.84
CA GLU A 183 -24.80 0.61 -4.99
C GLU A 183 -26.29 0.31 -4.99
N ALA A 184 -26.69 -0.95 -4.77
CA ALA A 184 -28.09 -1.34 -4.64
C ALA A 184 -28.77 -0.59 -3.48
N ALA A 185 -28.12 -0.49 -2.32
CA ALA A 185 -28.64 0.23 -1.16
C ALA A 185 -28.90 1.72 -1.46
N ARG A 186 -27.98 2.39 -2.18
CA ARG A 186 -28.16 3.80 -2.58
C ARG A 186 -29.36 3.99 -3.51
N HIS A 187 -29.59 3.07 -4.44
CA HIS A 187 -30.70 3.15 -5.40
C HIS A 187 -32.05 2.74 -4.80
N LEU A 188 -32.03 1.88 -3.77
CA LEU A 188 -33.23 1.54 -3.02
C LEU A 188 -33.73 2.69 -2.14
N GLY A 189 -32.88 3.62 -1.69
CA GLY A 189 -33.28 4.88 -1.06
C GLY A 189 -34.19 4.74 0.18
N GLY A 190 -34.56 5.86 0.81
CA GLY A 190 -35.49 5.82 1.94
C GLY A 190 -36.89 5.39 1.48
N ALA A 191 -37.67 4.72 2.33
CA ALA A 191 -39.05 4.32 1.98
C ALA A 191 -39.95 5.52 1.55
N ASP A 192 -39.58 6.74 1.94
CA ASP A 192 -40.25 7.98 1.58
C ASP A 192 -39.98 8.40 0.11
N ASP A 193 -38.84 8.02 -0.45
CA ASP A 193 -38.50 8.26 -1.87
C ASP A 193 -39.41 7.50 -2.83
N TRP A 194 -40.08 6.45 -2.33
CA TRP A 194 -40.97 5.55 -3.05
C TRP A 194 -42.46 5.79 -2.75
N ALA A 195 -42.80 6.63 -1.76
CA ALA A 195 -44.19 6.97 -1.44
C ALA A 195 -44.91 7.72 -2.58
N SER A 196 -44.16 8.45 -3.41
CA SER A 196 -44.66 9.13 -4.61
C SER A 196 -44.90 8.21 -5.82
N VAL A 197 -44.44 6.96 -5.76
CA VAL A 197 -44.72 5.94 -6.77
C VAL A 197 -46.10 5.34 -6.53
N ASP A 198 -46.41 4.95 -5.28
CA ASP A 198 -47.71 4.40 -4.88
C ASP A 198 -48.87 5.40 -5.10
N THR A 199 -48.62 6.70 -4.93
CA THR A 199 -49.67 7.75 -4.99
C THR A 199 -50.14 8.07 -6.42
N PHE A 200 -49.31 7.84 -7.44
CA PHE A 200 -49.56 8.31 -8.81
C PHE A 200 -50.05 7.23 -9.78
N LEU A 201 -49.95 5.95 -9.41
CA LEU A 201 -50.58 4.85 -10.16
C LEU A 201 -52.12 4.84 -10.04
N GLY A 202 -52.70 5.74 -9.22
CA GLY A 202 -54.15 5.97 -9.06
C GLY A 202 -54.77 7.02 -9.98
N GLY A 203 -54.02 7.58 -10.95
CA GLY A 203 -54.56 8.46 -12.01
C GLY A 203 -53.92 9.84 -12.10
N GLY A 204 -52.97 10.02 -13.05
CA GLY A 204 -52.41 11.32 -13.41
C GLY A 204 -51.27 11.22 -14.45
N LEU A 205 -51.58 11.51 -15.72
CA LEU A 205 -50.81 11.20 -16.95
C LEU A 205 -49.47 11.97 -17.19
N PHE A 206 -48.83 12.61 -16.21
CA PHE A 206 -47.66 13.48 -16.48
C PHE A 206 -46.41 13.27 -15.62
N THR A 207 -46.24 12.13 -14.92
CA THR A 207 -45.01 11.87 -14.11
C THR A 207 -44.30 10.54 -14.39
N ASP A 208 -44.62 9.85 -15.47
CA ASP A 208 -44.30 8.42 -15.61
C ASP A 208 -42.84 8.13 -16.01
N MET A 209 -42.25 8.88 -16.94
CA MET A 209 -40.96 8.52 -17.53
C MET A 209 -39.79 8.54 -16.52
N VAL A 210 -39.71 9.56 -15.66
CA VAL A 210 -38.65 9.67 -14.64
C VAL A 210 -38.80 8.61 -13.53
N LYS A 211 -40.01 8.10 -13.30
CA LYS A 211 -40.30 7.11 -12.24
C LYS A 211 -40.00 5.67 -12.67
N TYR A 212 -40.29 5.30 -13.92
CA TYR A 212 -39.91 4.00 -14.47
C TYR A 212 -38.39 3.82 -14.53
N HIS A 213 -37.64 4.85 -14.94
CA HIS A 213 -36.18 4.80 -14.96
C HIS A 213 -35.58 4.49 -13.58
N ARG A 214 -36.11 5.05 -12.50
CA ARG A 214 -35.64 4.75 -11.13
C ARG A 214 -35.87 3.29 -10.72
N ILE A 215 -36.98 2.69 -11.17
CA ILE A 215 -37.30 1.29 -10.94
C ILE A 215 -36.33 0.39 -11.71
N ASP A 216 -36.13 0.69 -12.99
CA ASP A 216 -35.23 -0.08 -13.86
C ASP A 216 -33.77 0.00 -13.37
N ASP A 217 -33.33 1.18 -12.93
CA ASP A 217 -32.00 1.39 -12.36
C ASP A 217 -31.82 0.59 -11.06
N ALA A 218 -32.78 0.65 -10.13
CA ALA A 218 -32.73 -0.13 -8.89
C ALA A 218 -32.71 -1.64 -9.18
N ALA A 219 -33.51 -2.10 -10.15
CA ALA A 219 -33.54 -3.49 -10.58
C ALA A 219 -32.20 -3.94 -11.20
N ALA A 220 -31.57 -3.07 -12.00
CA ALA A 220 -30.25 -3.34 -12.56
C ALA A 220 -29.19 -3.49 -11.47
N ARG A 221 -29.15 -2.59 -10.49
CA ARG A 221 -28.20 -2.67 -9.36
C ARG A 221 -28.42 -3.90 -8.49
N MET A 222 -29.67 -4.30 -8.29
CA MET A 222 -29.99 -5.53 -7.57
C MET A 222 -29.50 -6.78 -8.31
N ARG A 223 -29.61 -6.83 -9.66
CA ARG A 223 -29.06 -7.94 -10.46
C ARG A 223 -27.53 -7.99 -10.42
N GLU A 224 -26.88 -6.83 -10.44
CA GLU A 224 -25.43 -6.73 -10.28
C GLU A 224 -24.99 -7.24 -8.90
N ALA A 225 -25.73 -6.91 -7.84
CA ALA A 225 -25.47 -7.40 -6.49
C ALA A 225 -25.65 -8.91 -6.37
N ASP A 226 -26.72 -9.46 -6.98
CA ASP A 226 -26.97 -10.90 -7.01
C ASP A 226 -25.84 -11.66 -7.73
N ALA A 227 -25.45 -11.20 -8.93
CA ALA A 227 -24.35 -11.81 -9.67
C ALA A 227 -23.03 -11.79 -8.88
N ALA A 228 -22.74 -10.69 -8.18
CA ALA A 228 -21.54 -10.57 -7.34
C ALA A 228 -21.60 -11.50 -6.12
N LEU A 229 -22.78 -11.69 -5.50
CA LEU A 229 -22.98 -12.64 -4.42
C LEU A 229 -22.87 -14.10 -4.88
N GLY A 230 -23.38 -14.42 -6.08
CA GLY A 230 -23.21 -15.74 -6.68
C GLY A 230 -21.75 -16.07 -7.01
N HIS A 231 -21.00 -15.09 -7.51
CA HIS A 231 -19.56 -15.24 -7.70
C HIS A 231 -18.84 -15.45 -6.35
N LEU A 232 -19.15 -14.63 -5.34
CA LEU A 232 -18.62 -14.81 -3.99
C LEU A 232 -18.94 -16.21 -3.43
N ALA A 233 -20.14 -16.74 -3.65
CA ALA A 233 -20.52 -18.09 -3.23
C ALA A 233 -19.63 -19.17 -3.86
N THR A 234 -19.24 -18.98 -5.13
CA THR A 234 -18.34 -19.88 -5.85
C THR A 234 -16.94 -19.84 -5.23
N GLU A 235 -16.38 -18.65 -5.02
CA GLU A 235 -15.04 -18.48 -4.42
C GLU A 235 -14.98 -19.01 -2.98
N LEU A 236 -16.06 -18.86 -2.21
CA LEU A 236 -16.14 -19.41 -0.86
C LEU A 236 -16.17 -20.93 -0.85
N ALA A 237 -16.80 -21.56 -1.85
CA ALA A 237 -16.78 -23.02 -1.99
C ALA A 237 -15.35 -23.54 -2.24
N ASP A 238 -14.55 -22.83 -3.04
CA ASP A 238 -13.16 -23.20 -3.33
C ASP A 238 -12.26 -23.18 -2.09
N VAL A 239 -12.56 -22.33 -1.10
CA VAL A 239 -11.86 -22.27 0.20
C VAL A 239 -12.53 -23.09 1.31
N GLY A 240 -13.48 -23.96 0.95
CA GLY A 240 -14.17 -24.85 1.88
C GLY A 240 -15.05 -24.11 2.90
N MET A 241 -15.64 -22.99 2.49
CA MET A 241 -16.54 -22.18 3.31
C MET A 241 -17.95 -22.24 2.73
N SER A 242 -18.90 -22.75 3.52
CA SER A 242 -20.32 -22.82 3.15
C SER A 242 -21.21 -21.86 3.97
N ALA A 243 -20.70 -21.35 5.11
CA ALA A 243 -21.38 -20.34 5.93
C ALA A 243 -20.36 -19.59 6.81
N VAL A 244 -20.58 -18.29 7.04
CA VAL A 244 -19.80 -17.48 7.98
C VAL A 244 -20.75 -16.56 8.76
N GLY A 245 -20.69 -16.59 10.09
CA GLY A 245 -21.55 -15.75 10.93
C GLY A 245 -23.01 -16.19 11.03
N GLY A 246 -23.33 -17.44 10.64
CA GLY A 246 -24.67 -18.02 10.78
C GLY A 246 -25.65 -17.65 9.67
N ILE A 247 -25.18 -17.03 8.58
CA ILE A 247 -25.92 -16.84 7.34
C ILE A 247 -25.26 -17.73 6.29
N GLU A 248 -26.00 -18.68 5.72
CA GLU A 248 -25.48 -19.45 4.59
C GLU A 248 -25.33 -18.50 3.40
N VAL A 249 -24.23 -18.60 2.67
CA VAL A 249 -24.04 -17.78 1.47
C VAL A 249 -25.14 -18.09 0.45
N THR A 250 -25.62 -19.33 0.44
CA THR A 250 -26.78 -19.81 -0.31
C THR A 250 -28.09 -19.11 0.08
N ASP A 251 -28.25 -18.67 1.34
CA ASP A 251 -29.41 -17.89 1.77
C ASP A 251 -29.39 -16.47 1.21
N LEU A 252 -28.19 -15.95 0.87
CA LEU A 252 -28.03 -14.64 0.24
C LEU A 252 -28.40 -14.66 -1.26
N THR A 253 -28.10 -15.75 -1.98
CA THR A 253 -28.34 -15.89 -3.43
C THR A 253 -29.75 -16.38 -3.76
N THR A 254 -30.31 -17.34 -3.00
CA THR A 254 -31.69 -17.85 -3.21
C THR A 254 -32.74 -16.74 -3.00
N PHE A 255 -32.36 -15.67 -2.30
CA PHE A 255 -33.22 -14.54 -1.98
C PHE A 255 -33.57 -13.66 -3.21
N PHE A 256 -32.64 -13.42 -4.13
CA PHE A 256 -32.86 -12.49 -5.23
C PHE A 256 -33.83 -13.05 -6.29
N ASP A 257 -33.74 -14.33 -6.62
CA ASP A 257 -34.66 -15.02 -7.54
C ASP A 257 -36.13 -14.89 -7.09
N VAL A 258 -36.41 -15.11 -5.79
CA VAL A 258 -37.76 -14.98 -5.23
C VAL A 258 -38.23 -13.52 -5.15
N TRP A 259 -37.29 -12.56 -5.11
CA TRP A 259 -37.59 -11.14 -5.06
C TRP A 259 -38.00 -10.56 -6.42
N PHE A 260 -37.25 -10.88 -7.47
CA PHE A 260 -37.47 -10.35 -8.83
C PHE A 260 -38.82 -10.76 -9.42
N ASP A 261 -39.30 -11.97 -9.13
CA ASP A 261 -40.58 -12.46 -9.68
C ASP A 261 -41.81 -11.75 -9.10
N ASN A 262 -41.73 -11.17 -7.89
CA ASN A 262 -42.89 -10.71 -7.13
C ASN A 262 -42.98 -9.19 -6.92
N ILE A 263 -41.93 -8.40 -7.18
CA ILE A 263 -41.97 -6.94 -6.95
C ILE A 263 -42.68 -6.16 -8.06
N PHE A 264 -42.67 -6.67 -9.29
CA PHE A 264 -43.25 -5.99 -10.45
C PHE A 264 -44.73 -6.32 -10.69
N SER A 265 -45.28 -7.30 -9.97
CA SER A 265 -46.69 -7.71 -10.10
C SER A 265 -47.64 -7.00 -9.14
N ASP A 266 -47.14 -6.50 -8.00
CA ASP A 266 -47.99 -6.09 -6.87
C ASP A 266 -48.02 -4.58 -6.60
N TRP A 267 -49.21 -4.09 -6.24
CA TRP A 267 -49.58 -2.69 -5.96
C TRP A 267 -48.96 -2.08 -4.68
N ALA A 268 -47.89 -2.68 -4.14
CA ALA A 268 -47.28 -2.33 -2.85
C ALA A 268 -45.75 -2.10 -2.94
N VAL A 269 -45.33 -1.26 -3.88
CA VAL A 269 -43.91 -0.98 -4.20
C VAL A 269 -43.14 -0.51 -2.96
N ARG A 270 -43.70 0.39 -2.14
CA ARG A 270 -43.01 0.93 -0.96
C ARG A 270 -42.64 -0.11 0.10
N ASN A 271 -43.54 -1.04 0.41
CA ASN A 271 -43.27 -2.06 1.43
C ASN A 271 -42.19 -3.04 0.93
N ARG A 272 -42.23 -3.37 -0.37
CA ARG A 272 -41.26 -4.29 -0.98
C ARG A 272 -39.87 -3.68 -1.11
N VAL A 273 -39.77 -2.38 -1.39
CA VAL A 273 -38.50 -1.64 -1.37
C VAL A 273 -37.91 -1.60 0.04
N ARG A 274 -38.73 -1.37 1.07
CA ARG A 274 -38.25 -1.40 2.46
C ARG A 274 -37.69 -2.78 2.83
N GLU A 275 -38.37 -3.85 2.42
CA GLU A 275 -37.88 -5.22 2.64
C GLU A 275 -36.56 -5.48 1.88
N ALA A 276 -36.48 -5.04 0.62
CA ALA A 276 -35.27 -5.14 -0.18
C ALA A 276 -34.09 -4.41 0.48
N ALA A 277 -34.30 -3.17 0.93
CA ALA A 277 -33.28 -2.38 1.60
C ALA A 277 -32.79 -3.04 2.91
N ALA A 278 -33.72 -3.58 3.71
CA ALA A 278 -33.36 -4.30 4.94
C ALA A 278 -32.51 -5.54 4.64
N ARG A 279 -32.83 -6.28 3.57
CA ARG A 279 -32.09 -7.49 3.19
C ARG A 279 -30.76 -7.20 2.52
N VAL A 280 -30.66 -6.14 1.70
CA VAL A 280 -29.38 -5.65 1.19
C VAL A 280 -28.46 -5.25 2.35
N ALA A 281 -29.00 -4.57 3.36
CA ALA A 281 -28.24 -4.23 4.57
C ALA A 281 -27.77 -5.49 5.32
N GLN A 282 -28.62 -6.52 5.44
CA GLN A 282 -28.24 -7.80 6.05
C GLN A 282 -27.16 -8.52 5.24
N ALA A 283 -27.31 -8.62 3.92
CA ALA A 283 -26.32 -9.22 3.03
C ALA A 283 -24.97 -8.50 3.14
N ARG A 284 -24.99 -7.17 3.19
CA ARG A 284 -23.79 -6.34 3.37
C ARG A 284 -23.04 -6.67 4.66
N LEU A 285 -23.76 -6.82 5.76
CA LEU A 285 -23.18 -7.23 7.04
C LEU A 285 -22.58 -8.65 6.97
N GLY A 286 -23.26 -9.58 6.30
CA GLY A 286 -22.74 -10.95 6.09
C GLY A 286 -21.46 -10.97 5.25
N VAL A 287 -21.40 -10.16 4.19
CA VAL A 287 -20.21 -10.01 3.34
C VAL A 287 -19.04 -9.41 4.14
N GLU A 288 -19.29 -8.39 4.95
CA GLU A 288 -18.28 -7.76 5.80
C GLU A 288 -17.69 -8.72 6.84
N GLN A 289 -18.55 -9.51 7.50
CA GLN A 289 -18.13 -10.57 8.42
C GLN A 289 -17.33 -11.66 7.71
N THR A 290 -17.76 -12.05 6.50
CA THR A 290 -17.05 -13.03 5.68
C THR A 290 -15.66 -12.55 5.29
N GLY A 291 -15.54 -11.30 4.82
CA GLY A 291 -14.25 -10.69 4.50
C GLY A 291 -13.28 -10.66 5.69
N THR A 292 -13.80 -10.40 6.90
CA THR A 292 -13.00 -10.46 8.13
C THR A 292 -12.45 -11.86 8.39
N VAL A 293 -13.28 -12.89 8.28
CA VAL A 293 -12.87 -14.29 8.50
C VAL A 293 -11.87 -14.75 7.43
N LEU A 294 -12.09 -14.39 6.17
CA LEU A 294 -11.13 -14.66 5.09
C LEU A 294 -9.78 -13.99 5.34
N GLY A 295 -9.78 -12.74 5.81
CA GLY A 295 -8.56 -12.03 6.19
C GLY A 295 -7.76 -12.73 7.30
N THR A 296 -8.45 -13.25 8.31
CA THR A 296 -7.81 -14.08 9.35
C THR A 296 -7.20 -15.35 8.75
N ARG A 297 -7.96 -16.09 7.94
CA ARG A 297 -7.47 -17.32 7.28
C ARG A 297 -6.31 -17.06 6.33
N LEU A 298 -6.31 -15.94 5.61
CA LEU A 298 -5.21 -15.54 4.74
C LEU A 298 -3.93 -15.27 5.55
N THR A 299 -4.07 -14.60 6.69
CA THR A 299 -2.95 -14.34 7.60
C THR A 299 -2.38 -15.64 8.14
N GLU A 300 -3.23 -16.55 8.62
CA GLU A 300 -2.83 -17.88 9.10
C GLU A 300 -2.11 -18.68 8.00
N CYS A 301 -2.70 -18.75 6.81
CA CYS A 301 -2.11 -19.47 5.66
C CYS A 301 -0.76 -18.87 5.24
N THR A 302 -0.60 -17.56 5.34
CA THR A 302 0.66 -16.88 5.04
C THR A 302 1.73 -17.23 6.06
N SER A 303 1.39 -17.21 7.36
CA SER A 303 2.30 -17.65 8.42
C SER A 303 2.68 -19.13 8.30
N GLU A 304 1.76 -20.01 7.89
CA GLU A 304 2.06 -21.42 7.60
C GLU A 304 3.08 -21.56 6.46
N ILE A 305 2.94 -20.78 5.38
CA ILE A 305 3.90 -20.74 4.28
C ILE A 305 5.28 -20.31 4.80
N GLU A 306 5.35 -19.24 5.60
CA GLU A 306 6.61 -18.75 6.16
C GLU A 306 7.31 -19.80 7.04
N VAL A 307 6.55 -20.51 7.89
CA VAL A 307 7.08 -21.60 8.73
C VAL A 307 7.63 -22.74 7.88
N LEU A 308 6.91 -23.12 6.82
CA LEU A 308 7.37 -24.17 5.89
C LEU A 308 8.61 -23.74 5.10
N GLU A 309 8.70 -22.47 4.68
CA GLU A 309 9.88 -21.92 4.01
C GLU A 309 11.10 -21.88 4.95
N GLN A 310 10.92 -21.47 6.21
CA GLN A 310 11.99 -21.53 7.21
C GLN A 310 12.47 -22.96 7.47
N ARG A 311 11.55 -23.92 7.51
CA ARG A 311 11.90 -25.34 7.65
C ARG A 311 12.62 -25.88 6.41
N ARG A 312 12.23 -25.44 5.20
CA ARG A 312 12.95 -25.76 3.96
C ARG A 312 14.37 -25.21 4.01
N GLU A 313 14.56 -23.95 4.39
CA GLU A 313 15.89 -23.34 4.50
C GLU A 313 16.76 -24.03 5.56
N SER A 314 16.20 -24.44 6.70
CA SER A 314 16.98 -25.12 7.75
C SER A 314 17.46 -26.52 7.36
N LEU A 315 16.78 -27.20 6.43
CA LEU A 315 17.25 -28.46 5.84
C LEU A 315 18.34 -28.26 4.78
N LEU A 316 18.48 -27.05 4.25
CA LEU A 316 19.45 -26.70 3.21
C LEU A 316 20.74 -26.07 3.77
N ALA A 317 20.69 -25.56 4.99
CA ALA A 317 21.84 -25.11 5.78
C ALA A 317 22.77 -26.30 6.09
#